data_AF-A0A0P8YZM2-F1
#
_entry.id   AF-A0A0P8YZM2-F1
#
_cell.length_a   1.000
_cell.length_b   1.000
_cell.length_c   1.000
_cell.angle_alpha   90.00
_cell.angle_beta   90.00
_cell.angle_gamma   90.00
#
_symmetry.space_group_name_H-M   'P 1'
#
loop_
_entity.id
_entity.type
_entity.pdbx_description
1 polymer ?
#
loop_
_entity_poly.entity_id
_entity_poly.type
_entity_poly.pdbx_seq_one_letter_code
_entity_poly.pdbx_strand_id
1 'polypeptide(L)'
;MRYRFEKFERKYNFQLPDSYRLLVTELGDGYAVGNCEFFPTSDFIDNNLRLGGAMEVGLFPFGGLGNGDCFCFLKYGENPDEYYIALWLHETYNYVILNSTFDNFIYNCVIQEYKALLYPQEYMAEGTREEYEECIEKINSVSSLMDFDISAIEKAKNEEDLNELIIKRDPYAVQLLCMRARKILEVGNIAGEKYLNRAMYFSPNYTAPYYIMGKYLLNKDKKEGINLLFKAAQTPVAASGYSYWDEDDAGIPKSVLEEIFNIILENESLLSEEQKKSPFMDFIRQQRPYDSSFRFVLVEKYIRDGNYMDSIKELNNVLVLTGDYKLKIKILEMLIPLYEKAGLVWASGICRRDIKYLKGLK
;
A
#
# COMPACT_ATOMS: atom_id res chain seq x y z
N MET A 1 13.42 10.83 26.43
CA MET A 1 12.78 12.04 25.88
C MET A 1 11.27 11.79 25.83
N ARG A 2 10.37 12.71 26.23
CA ARG A 2 8.92 12.42 26.19
C ARG A 2 8.35 12.83 24.84
N TYR A 3 8.18 11.86 23.94
CA TYR A 3 7.54 12.06 22.64
C TYR A 3 6.07 12.52 22.83
N ARG A 4 5.59 13.41 21.95
CA ARG A 4 4.24 13.99 22.01
C ARG A 4 3.30 13.29 21.01
N PHE A 5 3.14 11.98 21.14
CA PHE A 5 2.31 11.18 20.24
C PHE A 5 0.89 11.72 20.10
N GLU A 6 0.30 12.20 21.21
CA GLU A 6 -1.07 12.71 21.25
C GLU A 6 -1.28 13.93 20.34
N LYS A 7 -0.21 14.65 19.97
CA LYS A 7 -0.27 15.74 19.00
C LYS A 7 -0.60 15.20 17.61
N PHE A 8 0.08 14.14 17.18
CA PHE A 8 -0.16 13.50 15.89
C PHE A 8 -1.58 12.93 15.85
N GLU A 9 -1.94 12.18 16.89
CA GLU A 9 -3.21 11.46 16.98
C GLU A 9 -4.42 12.38 16.91
N ARG A 10 -4.41 13.47 17.69
CA ARG A 10 -5.48 14.47 17.66
C ARG A 10 -5.56 15.21 16.34
N LYS A 11 -4.41 15.48 15.70
CA LYS A 11 -4.35 16.26 14.47
C LYS A 11 -4.85 15.46 13.26
N TYR A 12 -4.58 14.16 13.24
CA TYR A 12 -4.86 13.30 12.09
C TYR A 12 -5.94 12.25 12.36
N ASN A 13 -6.61 12.33 13.52
CA ASN A 13 -7.60 11.37 13.97
C ASN A 13 -7.11 9.92 13.79
N PHE A 14 -5.93 9.64 14.35
CA PHE A 14 -5.20 8.38 14.20
C PHE A 14 -4.80 7.88 15.58
N GLN A 15 -4.91 6.57 15.83
CA GLN A 15 -4.40 5.96 17.05
C GLN A 15 -3.10 5.24 16.74
N LEU A 16 -1.99 5.77 17.25
CA LEU A 16 -0.69 5.13 17.08
C LEU A 16 -0.66 3.81 17.84
N PRO A 17 -0.20 2.71 17.20
CA PRO A 17 -0.11 1.42 17.86
C PRO A 17 0.79 1.49 19.09
N ASP A 18 0.39 0.83 20.17
CA ASP A 18 1.19 0.77 21.39
C ASP A 18 2.55 0.12 21.14
N SER A 19 2.61 -0.85 20.23
CA SER A 19 3.85 -1.45 19.72
C SER A 19 4.78 -0.46 19.04
N TYR A 20 4.28 0.47 18.23
CA TYR A 20 5.09 1.53 17.64
C TYR A 20 5.69 2.42 18.73
N ARG A 21 4.86 2.83 19.70
CA ARG A 21 5.30 3.67 20.82
C ARG A 21 6.34 2.96 21.67
N LEU A 22 6.14 1.68 21.96
CA LEU A 22 7.05 0.84 22.73
C LEU A 22 8.40 0.75 22.00
N LEU A 23 8.39 0.37 20.72
CA LEU A 23 9.58 0.20 19.90
C LEU A 23 10.46 1.46 19.89
N VAL A 24 9.88 2.63 19.55
CA VAL A 24 10.67 3.87 19.45
C VAL A 24 11.09 4.42 20.82
N THR A 25 10.37 4.08 21.90
CA THR A 25 10.75 4.50 23.26
C THR A 25 11.91 3.68 23.80
N GLU A 26 11.92 2.37 23.53
CA GLU A 26 12.91 1.45 24.08
C GLU A 26 14.16 1.32 23.19
N LEU A 27 14.00 1.29 21.86
CA LEU A 27 15.11 1.11 20.91
C LEU A 27 15.63 2.42 20.31
N GLY A 28 14.86 3.51 20.45
CA GLY A 28 15.27 4.84 20.03
C GLY A 28 15.06 5.16 18.54
N ASP A 29 15.39 6.41 18.20
CA ASP A 29 15.31 6.92 16.83
C ASP A 29 16.43 6.33 15.96
N GLY A 30 16.15 6.04 14.68
CA GLY A 30 17.14 5.49 13.74
C GLY A 30 17.45 4.01 13.92
N TYR A 31 16.75 3.32 14.83
CA TYR A 31 16.86 1.86 14.94
C TYR A 31 16.45 1.20 13.61
N ALA A 32 17.13 0.11 13.25
CA ALA A 32 16.85 -0.65 12.05
C ALA A 32 16.63 -2.13 12.38
N VAL A 33 15.57 -2.73 11.81
CA VAL A 33 15.32 -4.17 11.85
C VAL A 33 14.71 -4.64 10.54
N GLY A 34 15.23 -5.75 10.03
CA GLY A 34 15.04 -6.15 8.64
C GLY A 34 15.47 -5.02 7.73
N ASN A 35 14.64 -4.76 6.72
CA ASN A 35 14.88 -3.67 5.79
C ASN A 35 14.33 -2.32 6.29
N CYS A 36 13.76 -2.22 7.50
CA CYS A 36 13.14 -0.99 7.97
C CYS A 36 14.08 -0.20 8.89
N GLU A 37 14.57 0.94 8.42
CA GLU A 37 15.15 2.00 9.26
C GLU A 37 14.07 2.97 9.73
N PHE A 38 13.87 3.10 11.04
CA PHE A 38 12.83 4.00 11.59
C PHE A 38 13.28 5.45 11.56
N PHE A 39 12.42 6.32 10.99
CA PHE A 39 12.68 7.74 10.98
C PHE A 39 12.61 8.35 12.39
N PRO A 40 13.27 9.50 12.62
CA PRO A 40 13.15 10.21 13.89
C PRO A 40 11.69 10.45 14.27
N THR A 41 11.32 10.07 15.50
CA THR A 41 9.94 10.12 15.99
C THR A 41 9.36 11.54 15.92
N SER A 42 10.19 12.57 16.12
CA SER A 42 9.77 13.97 15.96
C SER A 42 9.35 14.31 14.54
N ASP A 43 10.08 13.81 13.53
CA ASP A 43 9.77 14.05 12.13
C ASP A 43 8.51 13.30 11.69
N PHE A 44 8.28 12.11 12.23
CA PHE A 44 7.01 11.40 12.07
C PHE A 44 5.83 12.15 12.71
N ILE A 45 5.94 12.58 13.97
CA ILE A 45 4.85 13.29 14.69
C ILE A 45 4.48 14.60 14.01
N ASP A 46 5.49 15.35 13.53
CA ASP A 46 5.28 16.57 12.76
C ASP A 46 4.99 16.28 11.28
N ASN A 47 5.09 15.02 10.88
CA ASN A 47 4.85 14.46 9.57
C ASN A 47 5.75 15.11 8.49
N ASN A 48 6.95 15.58 8.87
CA ASN A 48 7.93 16.27 8.01
C ASN A 48 8.41 15.42 6.83
N LEU A 49 8.28 14.10 6.95
CA LEU A 49 8.77 13.09 6.01
C LEU A 49 7.88 12.97 4.76
N ARG A 50 6.64 13.45 4.83
CA ARG A 50 5.69 13.37 3.72
C ARG A 50 6.07 14.31 2.58
N LEU A 51 6.20 13.74 1.38
CA LEU A 51 6.36 14.47 0.13
C LEU A 51 5.01 15.02 -0.34
N GLY A 52 4.72 16.27 0.01
CA GLY A 52 3.43 16.91 -0.24
C GLY A 52 3.04 16.92 -1.72
N GLY A 53 1.86 16.38 -2.04
CA GLY A 53 1.35 16.25 -3.40
C GLY A 53 1.99 15.14 -4.26
N ALA A 54 2.95 14.38 -3.74
CA ALA A 54 3.48 13.17 -4.39
C ALA A 54 2.87 11.88 -3.81
N MET A 55 2.58 11.89 -2.51
CA MET A 55 1.98 10.76 -1.80
C MET A 55 0.45 10.90 -1.73
N GLU A 56 -0.27 9.78 -1.76
CA GLU A 56 -1.70 9.75 -1.43
C GLU A 56 -1.94 10.32 -0.01
N VAL A 57 -3.06 11.03 0.19
CA VAL A 57 -3.35 11.79 1.42
C VAL A 57 -3.31 10.94 2.70
N GLY A 58 -3.66 9.66 2.62
CA GLY A 58 -3.66 8.74 3.76
C GLY A 58 -2.29 8.22 4.19
N LEU A 59 -1.22 8.48 3.45
CA LEU A 59 0.13 7.95 3.74
C LEU A 59 0.90 8.83 4.74
N PHE A 60 1.34 8.19 5.83
CA PHE A 60 2.18 8.76 6.88
C PHE A 60 3.48 7.96 7.00
N PRO A 61 4.60 8.43 6.42
CA PRO A 61 5.88 7.72 6.43
C PRO A 61 6.47 7.63 7.86
N PHE A 62 6.88 6.44 8.29
CA PHE A 62 7.49 6.20 9.60
C PHE A 62 8.86 5.51 9.54
N GLY A 63 9.22 4.90 8.41
CA GLY A 63 10.54 4.29 8.19
C GLY A 63 10.89 4.21 6.71
N GLY A 64 12.12 3.86 6.38
CA GLY A 64 12.63 3.87 5.00
C GLY A 64 13.60 2.75 4.66
N LEU A 65 13.85 2.59 3.35
CA LEU A 65 14.79 1.63 2.74
C LEU A 65 16.09 2.30 2.23
N GLY A 66 16.32 3.59 2.54
CA GLY A 66 17.52 4.35 2.13
C GLY A 66 17.53 4.84 0.67
N ASN A 67 16.73 4.29 -0.23
CA ASN A 67 16.60 4.71 -1.64
C ASN A 67 15.47 5.73 -1.91
N GLY A 68 14.80 6.20 -0.85
CA GLY A 68 13.63 7.08 -0.91
C GLY A 68 12.29 6.36 -0.72
N ASP A 69 12.26 5.03 -0.79
CA ASP A 69 11.08 4.24 -0.44
C ASP A 69 10.82 4.29 1.04
N CYS A 70 9.54 4.32 1.42
CA CYS A 70 9.16 4.44 2.81
C CYS A 70 8.00 3.56 3.23
N PHE A 71 8.16 2.97 4.41
CA PHE A 71 7.09 2.33 5.14
C PHE A 71 6.17 3.40 5.71
N CYS A 72 4.87 3.23 5.48
CA CYS A 72 3.85 4.18 5.80
C CYS A 72 2.72 3.53 6.60
N PHE A 73 2.17 4.26 7.55
CA PHE A 73 0.78 4.03 7.94
C PHE A 73 -0.10 4.57 6.82
N LEU A 74 -0.95 3.72 6.24
CA LEU A 74 -1.96 4.10 5.26
C LEU A 74 -3.32 4.18 5.97
N LYS A 75 -3.75 5.38 6.36
CA LYS A 75 -5.09 5.62 6.91
C LYS A 75 -6.13 5.60 5.78
N TYR A 76 -7.16 4.77 5.91
CA TYR A 76 -8.18 4.60 4.87
C TYR A 76 -9.61 4.96 5.32
N GLY A 77 -9.84 5.14 6.61
CA GLY A 77 -11.15 5.44 7.16
C GLY A 77 -11.13 6.50 8.27
N GLU A 78 -12.31 6.84 8.78
CA GLU A 78 -12.45 7.89 9.80
C GLU A 78 -12.14 7.37 11.20
N ASN A 79 -12.31 6.08 11.48
CA ASN A 79 -12.00 5.56 12.79
C ASN A 79 -10.48 5.63 13.05
N PRO A 80 -10.03 5.95 14.27
CA PRO A 80 -8.61 6.15 14.57
C PRO A 80 -7.71 4.95 14.28
N ASP A 81 -8.26 3.74 14.36
CA ASP A 81 -7.61 2.43 14.20
C ASP A 81 -7.66 1.88 12.77
N GLU A 82 -8.32 2.57 11.83
CA GLU A 82 -8.43 2.15 10.43
C GLU A 82 -7.19 2.52 9.61
N TYR A 83 -6.20 1.63 9.62
CA TYR A 83 -4.98 1.77 8.82
C TYR A 83 -4.43 0.44 8.30
N TYR A 84 -3.54 0.52 7.32
CA TYR A 84 -2.66 -0.57 6.89
C TYR A 84 -1.20 -0.17 7.05
N ILE A 85 -0.30 -1.14 7.05
CA ILE A 85 1.12 -0.88 6.80
C ILE A 85 1.39 -1.08 5.32
N ALA A 86 1.93 -0.05 4.68
CA ALA A 86 2.24 -0.05 3.26
C ALA A 86 3.69 0.33 3.02
N LEU A 87 4.29 -0.20 1.95
CA LEU A 87 5.55 0.29 1.41
C LEU A 87 5.23 1.17 0.20
N TRP A 88 5.56 2.46 0.30
CA TRP A 88 5.44 3.41 -0.80
C TRP A 88 6.74 3.46 -1.60
N LEU A 89 6.59 3.39 -2.93
CA LEU A 89 7.67 3.26 -3.89
C LEU A 89 7.94 4.61 -4.56
N HIS A 90 9.04 5.25 -4.19
CA HIS A 90 9.40 6.60 -4.60
C HIS A 90 9.47 6.76 -6.12
N GLU A 91 10.04 5.78 -6.83
CA GLU A 91 10.27 5.92 -8.27
C GLU A 91 8.99 5.85 -9.10
N THR A 92 7.94 5.21 -8.58
CA THR A 92 6.71 4.95 -9.34
C THR A 92 5.45 5.51 -8.70
N TYR A 93 5.55 6.03 -7.48
CA TYR A 93 4.44 6.55 -6.68
C TYR A 93 3.36 5.51 -6.35
N ASN A 94 3.63 4.23 -6.61
CA ASN A 94 2.78 3.12 -6.18
C ASN A 94 3.04 2.79 -4.71
N TYR A 95 2.16 1.99 -4.13
CA TYR A 95 2.42 1.33 -2.86
C TYR A 95 1.94 -0.11 -2.86
N VAL A 96 2.57 -0.91 -2.00
CA VAL A 96 2.14 -2.27 -1.68
C VAL A 96 1.62 -2.35 -0.26
N ILE A 97 0.54 -3.10 -0.04
CA ILE A 97 -0.04 -3.30 1.29
C ILE A 97 0.60 -4.55 1.91
N LEU A 98 1.42 -4.35 2.92
CA LEU A 98 2.24 -5.40 3.51
C LEU A 98 1.48 -6.14 4.62
N ASN A 99 1.04 -5.41 5.65
CA ASN A 99 0.53 -5.98 6.88
C ASN A 99 -0.71 -5.25 7.40
N SER A 100 -1.55 -5.98 8.13
CA SER A 100 -2.78 -5.46 8.71
C SER A 100 -2.58 -4.59 9.95
N THR A 101 -1.48 -4.79 10.67
CA THR A 101 -1.15 -4.08 11.91
C THR A 101 0.34 -3.80 11.98
N PHE A 102 0.75 -2.92 12.90
CA PHE A 102 2.16 -2.61 13.10
C PHE A 102 2.90 -3.78 13.76
N ASP A 103 2.27 -4.48 14.71
CA ASP A 103 2.86 -5.67 15.36
C ASP A 103 3.20 -6.76 14.35
N ASN A 104 2.32 -6.96 13.37
CA ASN A 104 2.53 -7.92 12.29
C ASN A 104 3.64 -7.46 11.33
N PHE A 105 3.74 -6.15 11.09
CA PHE A 105 4.84 -5.58 10.34
C PHE A 105 6.19 -5.77 11.07
N ILE A 106 6.27 -5.53 12.37
CA ILE A 106 7.51 -5.76 13.13
C ILE A 106 7.88 -7.25 13.14
N TYR A 107 6.90 -8.15 13.26
CA TYR A 107 7.14 -9.57 13.09
C TYR A 107 7.70 -9.90 11.68
N ASN A 108 7.14 -9.29 10.63
CA ASN A 108 7.68 -9.41 9.27
C ASN A 108 9.12 -8.91 9.20
N CYS A 109 9.46 -7.74 9.77
CA CYS A 109 10.84 -7.24 9.84
C CYS A 109 11.80 -8.24 10.52
N VAL A 110 11.39 -8.87 11.62
CA VAL A 110 12.19 -9.93 12.28
C VAL A 110 12.38 -11.14 11.37
N ILE A 111 11.35 -11.53 10.63
CA ILE A 111 11.46 -12.60 9.63
C ILE A 111 12.43 -12.22 8.52
N GLN A 112 12.43 -10.97 8.03
CA GLN A 112 13.40 -10.49 7.03
C GLN A 112 14.83 -10.51 7.57
N GLU A 113 15.05 -10.08 8.82
CA GLU A 113 16.36 -10.18 9.48
C GLU A 113 16.83 -11.65 9.56
N TYR A 114 15.91 -12.57 9.84
CA TYR A 114 16.23 -14.01 9.84
C TYR A 114 16.50 -14.57 8.44
N LYS A 115 15.85 -14.06 7.39
CA LYS A 115 16.18 -14.41 6.00
C LYS A 115 17.64 -14.09 5.68
N ALA A 116 18.17 -12.98 6.20
CA ALA A 116 19.58 -12.64 6.02
C ALA A 116 20.53 -13.69 6.65
N LEU A 117 20.13 -14.32 7.76
CA LEU A 117 20.89 -15.43 8.36
C LEU A 117 20.79 -16.73 7.55
N LEU A 118 19.66 -17.00 6.89
CA LEU A 118 19.48 -18.18 6.04
C LEU A 118 20.19 -18.06 4.69
N TYR A 119 20.22 -16.84 4.13
CA TYR A 119 20.74 -16.53 2.80
C TYR A 119 21.76 -15.38 2.85
N PRO A 120 22.86 -15.54 3.60
CA PRO A 120 23.82 -14.46 3.85
C PRO A 120 24.44 -13.90 2.56
N GLN A 121 24.65 -14.74 1.54
CA GLN A 121 25.18 -14.33 0.25
C GLN A 121 24.26 -13.40 -0.55
N GLU A 122 22.97 -13.37 -0.22
CA GLU A 122 21.96 -12.56 -0.90
C GLU A 122 21.69 -11.24 -0.16
N TYR A 123 21.74 -11.25 1.18
CA TYR A 123 21.25 -10.14 2.00
C TYR A 123 22.33 -9.44 2.84
N MET A 124 23.50 -10.04 3.04
CA MET A 124 24.61 -9.39 3.77
C MET A 124 25.59 -8.77 2.78
N ALA A 125 26.17 -7.61 3.15
CA ALA A 125 27.10 -6.91 2.28
C ALA A 125 28.43 -7.68 2.17
N GLU A 126 28.94 -8.18 3.29
CA GLU A 126 30.24 -8.85 3.36
C GLU A 126 30.18 -10.26 3.99
N GLY A 127 29.06 -10.61 4.63
CA GLY A 127 28.87 -11.88 5.33
C GLY A 127 29.82 -12.05 6.52
N THR A 128 30.20 -10.94 7.17
CA THR A 128 31.18 -10.96 8.25
C THR A 128 30.57 -11.50 9.54
N ARG A 129 31.41 -12.03 10.44
CA ARG A 129 30.95 -12.47 11.75
C ARG A 129 30.20 -11.36 12.52
N GLU A 130 30.64 -10.12 12.37
CA GLU A 130 30.02 -8.96 13.02
C GLU A 130 28.60 -8.72 12.49
N GLU A 131 28.37 -8.80 11.18
CA GLU A 131 27.03 -8.69 10.58
C GLU A 131 26.08 -9.80 11.08
N TYR A 132 26.56 -11.03 11.21
CA TYR A 132 25.74 -12.12 11.78
C TYR A 132 25.38 -11.87 13.25
N GLU A 133 26.36 -11.43 14.05
CA GLU A 133 26.14 -11.12 15.46
C GLU A 133 25.13 -9.96 15.62
N GLU A 134 25.23 -8.93 14.76
CA GLU A 134 24.28 -7.81 14.72
C GLU A 134 22.86 -8.27 14.34
N CYS A 135 22.70 -9.10 13.30
CA CYS A 135 21.39 -9.65 12.93
C CYS A 135 20.76 -10.46 14.07
N ILE A 136 21.54 -11.31 14.74
CA ILE A 136 21.08 -12.11 15.88
C ILE A 136 20.68 -11.20 17.06
N GLU A 137 21.45 -10.16 17.34
CA GLU A 137 21.14 -9.19 18.39
C GLU A 137 19.83 -8.43 18.10
N LYS A 138 19.63 -7.98 16.86
CA LYS A 138 18.39 -7.30 16.43
C LYS A 138 17.18 -8.21 16.57
N ILE A 139 17.27 -9.45 16.11
CA ILE A 139 16.20 -10.46 16.23
C ILE A 139 15.84 -10.67 17.70
N ASN A 140 16.84 -10.90 18.56
CA ASN A 140 16.61 -11.17 19.98
C ASN A 140 16.03 -9.96 20.71
N SER A 141 16.53 -8.76 20.42
CA SER A 141 16.08 -7.52 21.06
C SER A 141 14.63 -7.22 20.73
N VAL A 142 14.27 -7.25 19.45
CA VAL A 142 12.89 -6.97 19.00
C VAL A 142 11.94 -8.09 19.45
N SER A 143 12.36 -9.36 19.34
CA SER A 143 11.53 -10.49 19.75
C SER A 143 11.29 -10.50 21.26
N SER A 144 12.27 -10.12 22.07
CA SER A 144 12.11 -9.99 23.52
C SER A 144 11.22 -8.80 23.89
N LEU A 145 11.28 -7.71 23.13
CA LEU A 145 10.46 -6.52 23.39
C LEU A 145 8.98 -6.76 23.04
N MET A 146 8.74 -7.57 22.00
CA MET A 146 7.41 -7.79 21.40
C MET A 146 6.81 -9.17 21.72
N ASP A 147 7.47 -9.95 22.59
CA ASP A 147 7.10 -11.33 22.96
C ASP A 147 6.89 -12.27 21.76
N PHE A 148 7.81 -12.25 20.79
CA PHE A 148 7.73 -13.12 19.62
C PHE A 148 8.36 -14.49 19.85
N ASP A 149 7.74 -15.55 19.30
CA ASP A 149 8.25 -16.92 19.37
C ASP A 149 9.36 -17.16 18.35
N ILE A 150 10.60 -16.88 18.76
CA ILE A 150 11.81 -17.13 17.96
C ILE A 150 11.96 -18.63 17.60
N SER A 151 11.49 -19.53 18.47
CA SER A 151 11.68 -20.98 18.26
C SER A 151 10.94 -21.50 17.03
N ALA A 152 9.83 -20.84 16.65
CA ALA A 152 9.12 -21.14 15.41
C ALA A 152 9.91 -20.65 14.18
N ILE A 153 10.54 -19.47 14.28
CA ILE A 153 11.36 -18.88 13.22
C ILE A 153 12.59 -19.74 12.95
N GLU A 154 13.31 -20.18 13.99
CA GLU A 154 14.51 -21.02 13.87
C GLU A 154 14.26 -22.40 13.23
N LYS A 155 13.01 -22.88 13.29
CA LYS A 155 12.60 -24.15 12.68
C LYS A 155 12.33 -24.01 11.18
N ALA A 156 12.03 -22.81 10.68
CA ALA A 156 11.89 -22.56 9.25
C ALA A 156 13.22 -22.77 8.53
N LYS A 157 13.22 -23.46 7.39
CA LYS A 157 14.45 -23.81 6.66
C LYS A 157 14.55 -23.18 5.28
N ASN A 158 13.51 -22.46 4.87
CA ASN A 158 13.45 -21.78 3.59
C ASN A 158 12.50 -20.59 3.67
N GLU A 159 12.49 -19.79 2.60
CA GLU A 159 11.64 -18.61 2.50
C GLU A 159 10.14 -18.90 2.55
N GLU A 160 9.70 -20.04 1.98
CA GLU A 160 8.30 -20.43 1.98
C GLU A 160 7.80 -20.73 3.40
N ASP A 161 8.60 -21.43 4.21
CA ASP A 161 8.30 -21.67 5.63
C ASP A 161 8.14 -20.35 6.40
N LEU A 162 9.03 -19.39 6.14
CA LEU A 162 9.00 -18.07 6.77
C LEU A 162 7.77 -17.25 6.36
N ASN A 163 7.44 -17.26 5.06
CA ASN A 163 6.25 -16.60 4.53
C ASN A 163 4.96 -17.20 5.14
N GLU A 164 4.92 -18.52 5.37
CA GLU A 164 3.79 -19.15 6.07
C GLU A 164 3.66 -18.72 7.53
N LEU A 165 4.78 -18.46 8.23
CA LEU A 165 4.73 -17.90 9.58
C LEU A 165 4.10 -16.51 9.57
N ILE A 166 4.43 -15.68 8.58
CA ILE A 166 3.83 -14.35 8.42
C ILE A 166 2.32 -14.49 8.17
N ILE A 167 1.88 -15.31 7.21
CA ILE A 167 0.44 -15.49 6.89
C ILE A 167 -0.33 -16.08 8.07
N LYS A 168 0.28 -16.98 8.83
CA LYS A 168 -0.35 -17.59 10.01
C LYS A 168 -0.59 -16.55 11.11
N ARG A 169 0.37 -15.63 11.32
CA ARG A 169 0.25 -14.55 12.30
C ARG A 169 -0.65 -13.42 11.81
N ASP A 170 -0.49 -13.04 10.55
CA ASP A 170 -1.25 -12.02 9.85
C ASP A 170 -2.01 -12.64 8.68
N PRO A 171 -3.23 -13.13 8.92
CA PRO A 171 -4.07 -13.68 7.86
C PRO A 171 -4.37 -12.68 6.73
N TYR A 172 -4.11 -11.39 6.94
CA TYR A 172 -4.46 -10.28 6.07
C TYR A 172 -3.23 -9.55 5.49
N ALA A 173 -2.05 -10.20 5.45
CA ALA A 173 -0.86 -9.70 4.79
C ALA A 173 -1.05 -9.65 3.25
N VAL A 174 -1.69 -8.59 2.74
CA VAL A 174 -2.32 -8.53 1.41
C VAL A 174 -1.36 -8.89 0.26
N GLN A 175 -0.17 -8.28 0.21
CA GLN A 175 0.77 -8.54 -0.87
C GLN A 175 1.26 -10.00 -0.86
N LEU A 176 1.56 -10.54 0.33
CA LEU A 176 2.00 -11.91 0.48
C LEU A 176 0.89 -12.92 0.15
N LEU A 177 -0.37 -12.61 0.49
CA LEU A 177 -1.53 -13.41 0.05
C LEU A 177 -1.64 -13.45 -1.48
N CYS A 178 -1.38 -12.32 -2.16
CA CYS A 178 -1.40 -12.24 -3.62
C CYS A 178 -0.30 -13.10 -4.24
N MET A 179 0.93 -13.00 -3.72
CA MET A 179 2.08 -13.81 -4.16
C MET A 179 1.80 -15.31 -4.00
N ARG A 180 1.33 -15.72 -2.81
CA ARG A 180 0.98 -17.12 -2.52
C ARG A 180 -0.13 -17.63 -3.43
N ALA A 181 -1.21 -16.86 -3.56
CA ALA A 181 -2.34 -17.24 -4.39
C ALA A 181 -1.94 -17.43 -5.86
N ARG A 182 -1.14 -16.50 -6.42
CA ARG A 182 -0.64 -16.58 -7.80
C ARG A 182 0.07 -17.91 -8.03
N LYS A 183 1.05 -18.26 -7.19
CA LYS A 183 1.80 -19.52 -7.28
C LYS A 183 0.87 -20.75 -7.25
N ILE A 184 -0.14 -20.74 -6.36
CA ILE A 184 -1.10 -21.85 -6.23
C ILE A 184 -2.02 -21.96 -7.46
N LEU A 185 -2.47 -20.83 -8.01
CA LEU A 185 -3.33 -20.79 -9.20
C LEU A 185 -2.58 -21.18 -10.48
N GLU A 186 -1.29 -20.83 -10.60
CA GLU A 186 -0.43 -21.20 -11.74
C GLU A 186 -0.31 -22.72 -11.92
N VAL A 187 -0.32 -23.48 -10.82
CA VAL A 187 -0.35 -24.95 -10.86
C VAL A 187 -1.77 -25.53 -10.95
N GLY A 188 -2.78 -24.68 -11.18
CA GLY A 188 -4.17 -25.07 -11.40
C GLY A 188 -4.97 -25.39 -10.13
N ASN A 189 -4.45 -25.09 -8.93
CA ASN A 189 -5.13 -25.38 -7.68
C ASN A 189 -6.05 -24.23 -7.26
N ILE A 190 -7.35 -24.51 -7.18
CA ILE A 190 -8.39 -23.50 -6.84
C ILE A 190 -8.27 -22.95 -5.41
N ALA A 191 -7.51 -23.60 -4.53
CA ALA A 191 -7.29 -23.11 -3.16
C ALA A 191 -6.68 -21.69 -3.12
N GLY A 192 -5.99 -21.27 -4.18
CA GLY A 192 -5.47 -19.90 -4.35
C GLY A 192 -6.57 -18.83 -4.28
N GLU A 193 -7.77 -19.15 -4.75
CA GLU A 193 -8.92 -18.24 -4.74
C GLU A 193 -9.28 -17.75 -3.33
N LYS A 194 -9.14 -18.62 -2.32
CA LYS A 194 -9.45 -18.29 -0.92
C LYS A 194 -8.55 -17.18 -0.38
N TYR A 195 -7.28 -17.17 -0.77
CA TYR A 195 -6.33 -16.15 -0.35
C TYR A 195 -6.64 -14.79 -1.02
N LEU A 196 -6.94 -14.79 -2.31
CA LEU A 196 -7.34 -13.56 -3.02
C LEU A 196 -8.67 -12.99 -2.51
N ASN A 197 -9.66 -13.84 -2.24
CA ASN A 197 -10.94 -13.41 -1.66
C ASN A 197 -10.75 -12.75 -0.29
N ARG A 198 -9.82 -13.26 0.51
CA ARG A 198 -9.46 -12.63 1.79
C ARG A 198 -8.79 -11.27 1.57
N ALA A 199 -7.86 -11.17 0.63
CA ALA A 199 -7.21 -9.91 0.25
C ALA A 199 -8.23 -8.86 -0.24
N MET A 200 -9.15 -9.25 -1.14
CA MET A 200 -10.23 -8.39 -1.64
C MET A 200 -11.18 -7.92 -0.53
N TYR A 201 -11.52 -8.80 0.42
CA TYR A 201 -12.38 -8.44 1.54
C TYR A 201 -11.71 -7.42 2.46
N PHE A 202 -10.42 -7.63 2.75
CA PHE A 202 -9.67 -6.76 3.67
C PHE A 202 -9.30 -5.42 3.02
N SER A 203 -8.87 -5.41 1.75
CA SER A 203 -8.51 -4.20 1.01
C SER A 203 -9.22 -4.13 -0.34
N PRO A 204 -10.48 -3.66 -0.37
CA PRO A 204 -11.31 -3.66 -1.59
C PRO A 204 -10.85 -2.64 -2.64
N ASN A 205 -9.98 -1.69 -2.26
CA ASN A 205 -9.43 -0.68 -3.16
C ASN A 205 -8.03 -1.06 -3.68
N TYR A 206 -7.62 -2.32 -3.61
CA TYR A 206 -6.30 -2.77 -4.04
C TYR A 206 -6.38 -3.60 -5.31
N THR A 207 -5.64 -3.22 -6.36
CA THR A 207 -5.80 -3.79 -7.72
C THR A 207 -5.35 -5.24 -7.80
N ALA A 208 -4.22 -5.58 -7.18
CA ALA A 208 -3.53 -6.85 -7.33
C ALA A 208 -4.44 -8.09 -7.20
N PRO A 209 -5.25 -8.25 -6.13
CA PRO A 209 -6.04 -9.46 -5.97
C PRO A 209 -7.14 -9.63 -7.02
N TYR A 210 -7.75 -8.53 -7.48
CA TYR A 210 -8.74 -8.55 -8.56
C TYR A 210 -8.10 -8.87 -9.90
N TYR A 211 -6.90 -8.31 -10.18
CA TYR A 211 -6.16 -8.60 -11.41
C TYR A 211 -5.76 -10.07 -11.49
N ILE A 212 -5.14 -10.62 -10.44
CA ILE A 212 -4.69 -12.02 -10.41
C ILE A 212 -5.88 -12.97 -10.57
N MET A 213 -6.95 -12.77 -9.79
CA MET A 213 -8.15 -13.60 -9.88
C MET A 213 -8.82 -13.45 -11.26
N GLY A 214 -8.96 -12.22 -11.75
CA GLY A 214 -9.58 -11.92 -13.02
C GLY A 214 -8.89 -12.62 -14.18
N LYS A 215 -7.54 -12.53 -14.24
CA LYS A 215 -6.70 -13.22 -15.24
C LYS A 215 -6.84 -14.73 -15.17
N TYR A 216 -6.85 -15.31 -13.97
CA TYR A 216 -7.06 -16.75 -13.79
C TYR A 216 -8.44 -17.19 -14.34
N LEU A 217 -9.48 -16.43 -14.02
CA LEU A 217 -10.86 -16.76 -14.40
C LEU A 217 -11.16 -16.54 -15.89
N LEU A 218 -10.37 -15.77 -16.64
CA LEU A 218 -10.56 -15.63 -18.10
C LEU A 218 -10.62 -16.98 -18.84
N ASN A 219 -9.93 -18.00 -18.32
CA ASN A 219 -9.90 -19.36 -18.88
C ASN A 219 -10.89 -20.34 -18.22
N LYS A 220 -11.67 -19.91 -17.23
CA LYS A 220 -12.56 -20.76 -16.41
C LYS A 220 -14.00 -20.24 -16.38
N ASP A 221 -14.16 -19.00 -15.95
CA ASP A 221 -15.41 -18.24 -15.99
C ASP A 221 -15.09 -16.85 -16.52
N LYS A 222 -15.14 -16.71 -17.85
CA LYS A 222 -14.73 -15.49 -18.54
C LYS A 222 -15.57 -14.28 -18.11
N LYS A 223 -16.86 -14.47 -17.80
CA LYS A 223 -17.74 -13.37 -17.39
C LYS A 223 -17.31 -12.85 -16.02
N GLU A 224 -17.09 -13.74 -15.06
CA GLU A 224 -16.64 -13.32 -13.74
C GLU A 224 -15.22 -12.73 -13.78
N GLY A 225 -14.33 -13.30 -14.59
CA GLY A 225 -13.00 -12.74 -14.84
C GLY A 225 -13.07 -11.29 -15.32
N ILE A 226 -13.91 -10.98 -16.30
CA ILE A 226 -14.11 -9.60 -16.78
C ILE A 226 -14.73 -8.69 -15.72
N ASN A 227 -15.67 -9.18 -14.90
CA ASN A 227 -16.23 -8.38 -13.81
C ASN A 227 -15.18 -8.00 -12.76
N LEU A 228 -14.29 -8.92 -12.40
CA LEU A 228 -13.19 -8.64 -11.49
C LEU A 228 -12.18 -7.67 -12.09
N LEU A 229 -11.84 -7.83 -13.37
CA LEU A 229 -10.97 -6.87 -14.05
C LEU A 229 -11.62 -5.47 -14.13
N PHE A 230 -12.93 -5.39 -14.31
CA PHE A 230 -13.65 -4.11 -14.22
C PHE A 230 -13.55 -3.47 -12.83
N LYS A 231 -13.64 -4.26 -11.76
CA LYS A 231 -13.38 -3.77 -10.38
C LYS A 231 -11.93 -3.33 -10.21
N ALA A 232 -10.97 -4.11 -10.72
CA ALA A 232 -9.55 -3.78 -10.71
C ALA A 232 -9.24 -2.47 -11.44
N ALA A 233 -9.98 -2.17 -12.52
CA ALA A 233 -9.82 -0.91 -13.26
C ALA A 233 -10.22 0.31 -12.41
N GLN A 234 -11.14 0.14 -11.47
CA GLN A 234 -11.74 1.21 -10.67
C GLN A 234 -10.98 1.53 -9.38
N THR A 235 -9.92 0.80 -9.05
CA THR A 235 -9.10 1.07 -7.86
C THR A 235 -8.19 2.29 -8.07
N PRO A 236 -7.62 2.89 -7.01
CA PRO A 236 -6.61 3.93 -7.13
C PRO A 236 -5.38 3.45 -7.90
N VAL A 237 -4.80 4.32 -8.72
CA VAL A 237 -3.60 4.04 -9.53
C VAL A 237 -2.41 3.67 -8.66
N ALA A 238 -2.21 4.40 -7.56
CA ALA A 238 -1.12 4.15 -6.62
C ALA A 238 -1.28 2.81 -5.88
N ALA A 239 -2.51 2.32 -5.73
CA ALA A 239 -2.85 1.06 -5.05
C ALA A 239 -2.80 -0.16 -5.98
N SER A 240 -1.87 -0.15 -6.97
CA SER A 240 -1.80 -1.18 -7.99
C SER A 240 -1.28 -2.52 -7.47
N GLY A 241 -0.39 -2.48 -6.48
CA GLY A 241 0.38 -3.63 -6.02
C GLY A 241 1.54 -4.02 -6.93
N TYR A 242 1.89 -3.16 -7.89
CA TYR A 242 3.18 -3.21 -8.56
C TYR A 242 4.30 -2.95 -7.56
N SER A 243 5.33 -3.80 -7.60
CA SER A 243 6.61 -3.61 -6.91
C SER A 243 7.75 -3.80 -7.90
N TYR A 244 8.83 -3.02 -7.74
CA TYR A 244 10.12 -3.32 -8.38
C TYR A 244 11.07 -4.06 -7.44
N TRP A 245 10.67 -4.28 -6.19
CA TRP A 245 11.36 -5.17 -5.25
C TRP A 245 10.87 -6.59 -5.47
N ASP A 246 11.81 -7.50 -5.72
CA ASP A 246 11.51 -8.91 -5.98
C ASP A 246 10.85 -9.57 -4.76
N GLU A 247 11.21 -9.14 -3.55
CA GLU A 247 10.67 -9.61 -2.27
C GLU A 247 9.16 -9.37 -2.14
N ASP A 248 8.66 -8.33 -2.82
CA ASP A 248 7.27 -7.90 -2.81
C ASP A 248 6.59 -8.12 -4.18
N ASP A 249 7.19 -8.84 -5.13
CA ASP A 249 6.61 -8.99 -6.48
C ASP A 249 5.46 -10.03 -6.53
N ALA A 250 4.23 -9.51 -6.55
CA ALA A 250 3.02 -10.31 -6.80
C ALA A 250 2.75 -10.60 -8.29
N GLY A 251 3.66 -10.24 -9.20
CA GLY A 251 3.52 -10.42 -10.64
C GLY A 251 2.59 -9.40 -11.29
N ILE A 252 2.46 -8.23 -10.68
CA ILE A 252 1.61 -7.15 -11.20
C ILE A 252 2.47 -6.27 -12.10
N PRO A 253 2.12 -6.04 -13.37
CA PRO A 253 2.92 -5.19 -14.24
C PRO A 253 2.76 -3.69 -13.89
N LYS A 254 3.80 -2.89 -14.14
CA LYS A 254 3.77 -1.43 -13.91
C LYS A 254 2.58 -0.73 -14.60
N SER A 255 2.27 -1.15 -15.83
CA SER A 255 1.16 -0.63 -16.64
C SER A 255 -0.11 -1.49 -16.55
N VAL A 256 -0.40 -2.10 -15.40
CA VAL A 256 -1.52 -3.05 -15.21
C VAL A 256 -2.87 -2.52 -15.72
N LEU A 257 -3.13 -1.22 -15.58
CA LEU A 257 -4.42 -0.64 -16.02
C LEU A 257 -4.56 -0.59 -17.54
N GLU A 258 -3.47 -0.45 -18.31
CA GLU A 258 -3.51 -0.51 -19.78
C GLU A 258 -3.92 -1.91 -20.23
N GLU A 259 -3.32 -2.94 -19.63
CA GLU A 259 -3.66 -4.33 -19.91
C GLU A 259 -5.13 -4.61 -19.55
N ILE A 260 -5.57 -4.19 -18.36
CA ILE A 260 -6.95 -4.35 -17.91
C ILE A 260 -7.93 -3.67 -18.89
N PHE A 261 -7.66 -2.42 -19.30
CA PHE A 261 -8.53 -1.67 -20.20
C PHE A 261 -8.68 -2.38 -21.56
N ASN A 262 -7.58 -2.88 -22.11
CA ASN A 262 -7.58 -3.63 -23.36
C ASN A 262 -8.44 -4.90 -23.25
N ILE A 263 -8.23 -5.69 -22.20
CA ILE A 263 -8.99 -6.92 -21.96
C ILE A 263 -10.49 -6.63 -21.81
N ILE A 264 -10.86 -5.57 -21.07
CA ILE A 264 -12.25 -5.18 -20.88
C ILE A 264 -12.89 -4.80 -22.22
N LEU A 265 -12.23 -3.99 -23.04
CA LEU A 265 -12.77 -3.52 -24.32
C LEU A 265 -12.97 -4.66 -25.32
N GLU A 266 -12.03 -5.59 -25.41
CA GLU A 266 -12.17 -6.79 -26.25
C GLU A 266 -13.34 -7.68 -25.84
N ASN A 267 -13.81 -7.55 -24.59
CA ASN A 267 -14.82 -8.40 -23.99
C ASN A 267 -16.00 -7.61 -23.44
N GLU A 268 -16.24 -6.40 -23.97
CA GLU A 268 -17.25 -5.46 -23.47
C GLU A 268 -18.64 -6.09 -23.43
N SER A 269 -18.95 -7.00 -24.36
CA SER A 269 -20.24 -7.71 -24.43
C SER A 269 -20.57 -8.52 -23.17
N LEU A 270 -19.57 -8.94 -22.39
CA LEU A 270 -19.72 -9.72 -21.16
C LEU A 270 -20.07 -8.87 -19.93
N LEU A 271 -19.90 -7.55 -20.00
CA LEU A 271 -20.27 -6.63 -18.92
C LEU A 271 -21.80 -6.50 -18.79
N SER A 272 -22.25 -6.09 -17.60
CA SER A 272 -23.64 -5.70 -17.39
C SER A 272 -23.98 -4.41 -18.16
N GLU A 273 -25.27 -4.20 -18.45
CA GLU A 273 -25.74 -2.98 -19.11
C GLU A 273 -25.48 -1.71 -18.30
N GLU A 274 -25.46 -1.82 -16.96
CA GLU A 274 -25.10 -0.71 -16.07
C GLU A 274 -23.62 -0.32 -16.25
N GLN A 275 -22.72 -1.31 -16.24
CA GLN A 275 -21.29 -1.06 -16.46
C GLN A 275 -21.03 -0.44 -17.83
N LYS A 276 -21.61 -0.99 -18.91
CA LYS A 276 -21.42 -0.50 -20.29
C LYS A 276 -21.83 0.97 -20.47
N LYS A 277 -22.84 1.41 -19.73
CA LYS A 277 -23.38 2.78 -19.77
C LYS A 277 -22.77 3.71 -18.71
N SER A 278 -21.88 3.19 -17.86
CA SER A 278 -21.27 3.98 -16.80
C SER A 278 -20.30 5.03 -17.37
N PRO A 279 -20.16 6.20 -16.72
CA PRO A 279 -19.14 7.18 -17.09
C PRO A 279 -17.72 6.59 -17.08
N PHE A 280 -17.48 5.60 -16.22
CA PHE A 280 -16.21 4.91 -16.14
C PHE A 280 -15.89 4.11 -17.41
N MET A 281 -16.90 3.48 -18.03
CA MET A 281 -16.69 2.77 -19.29
C MET A 281 -16.36 3.73 -20.43
N ASP A 282 -16.94 4.94 -20.45
CA ASP A 282 -16.55 5.98 -21.42
C ASP A 282 -15.09 6.40 -21.26
N PHE A 283 -14.58 6.41 -20.02
CA PHE A 283 -13.16 6.62 -19.73
C PHE A 283 -12.30 5.43 -20.19
N ILE A 284 -12.73 4.18 -19.94
CA ILE A 284 -12.03 2.97 -20.42
C ILE A 284 -11.84 3.02 -21.94
N ARG A 285 -12.88 3.42 -22.68
CA ARG A 285 -12.85 3.55 -24.16
C ARG A 285 -11.81 4.56 -24.66
N GLN A 286 -11.31 5.48 -23.82
CA GLN A 286 -10.20 6.38 -24.20
C GLN A 286 -8.84 5.68 -24.24
N GLN A 287 -8.71 4.48 -23.63
CA GLN A 287 -7.48 3.68 -23.56
C GLN A 287 -6.26 4.44 -23.00
N ARG A 288 -6.50 5.40 -22.10
CA ARG A 288 -5.44 6.23 -21.49
C ARG A 288 -5.57 6.28 -19.97
N PRO A 289 -5.42 5.13 -19.29
CA PRO A 289 -5.63 5.05 -17.84
C PRO A 289 -4.63 5.88 -17.03
N TYR A 290 -3.49 6.29 -17.57
CA TYR A 290 -2.49 7.08 -16.85
C TYR A 290 -2.48 8.57 -17.25
N ASP A 291 -3.40 9.00 -18.12
CA ASP A 291 -3.51 10.40 -18.55
C ASP A 291 -4.32 11.22 -17.54
N SER A 292 -3.62 12.11 -16.84
CA SER A 292 -4.20 12.99 -15.83
C SER A 292 -5.32 13.89 -16.36
N SER A 293 -5.30 14.27 -17.64
CA SER A 293 -6.33 15.15 -18.22
C SER A 293 -7.65 14.40 -18.44
N PHE A 294 -7.58 13.17 -18.96
CA PHE A 294 -8.78 12.34 -19.14
C PHE A 294 -9.41 11.94 -17.81
N ARG A 295 -8.60 11.63 -16.79
CA ARG A 295 -9.09 11.40 -15.43
C ARG A 295 -9.74 12.64 -14.84
N PHE A 296 -9.20 13.83 -15.09
CA PHE A 296 -9.81 15.08 -14.62
C PHE A 296 -11.20 15.32 -15.24
N VAL A 297 -11.41 14.96 -16.51
CA VAL A 297 -12.75 15.01 -17.13
C VAL A 297 -13.73 14.05 -16.44
N LEU A 298 -13.26 12.86 -16.06
CA LEU A 298 -14.06 11.89 -15.29
C LEU A 298 -14.42 12.44 -13.89
N VAL A 299 -13.48 13.11 -13.20
CA VAL A 299 -13.74 13.81 -11.93
C VAL A 299 -14.89 14.82 -12.09
N GLU A 300 -14.84 15.69 -13.10
CA GLU A 300 -15.87 16.71 -13.31
C GLU A 300 -17.26 16.09 -13.59
N LYS A 301 -17.29 14.92 -14.20
CA LYS A 301 -18.53 14.15 -14.36
C LYS A 301 -19.04 13.61 -13.02
N TYR A 302 -18.19 12.96 -12.22
CA TYR A 302 -18.57 12.46 -10.90
C TYR A 302 -19.02 13.55 -9.93
N ILE A 303 -18.37 14.71 -9.92
CA ILE A 303 -18.79 15.85 -9.08
C ILE A 303 -20.19 16.33 -9.46
N ARG A 304 -20.48 16.45 -10.77
CA ARG A 304 -21.81 16.86 -11.25
C ARG A 304 -22.90 15.86 -10.89
N ASP A 305 -22.57 14.57 -10.89
CA ASP A 305 -23.48 13.48 -10.56
C ASP A 305 -23.61 13.26 -9.03
N GLY A 306 -22.87 14.01 -8.20
CA GLY A 306 -22.90 13.89 -6.75
C GLY A 306 -22.13 12.68 -6.20
N ASN A 307 -21.30 12.03 -7.02
CA ASN A 307 -20.50 10.87 -6.61
C ASN A 307 -19.16 11.31 -5.98
N TYR A 308 -19.23 11.66 -4.70
CA TYR A 308 -18.08 12.25 -3.99
C TYR A 308 -16.93 11.26 -3.79
N MET A 309 -17.20 10.00 -3.48
CA MET A 309 -16.14 9.01 -3.25
C MET A 309 -15.34 8.71 -4.53
N ASP A 310 -16.02 8.52 -5.66
CA ASP A 310 -15.31 8.28 -6.93
C ASP A 310 -14.59 9.54 -7.43
N SER A 311 -15.13 10.74 -7.19
CA SER A 311 -14.41 11.98 -7.50
C SER A 311 -13.16 12.21 -6.63
N ILE A 312 -13.20 11.86 -5.34
CA ILE A 312 -12.01 11.89 -4.45
C ILE A 312 -10.95 10.94 -4.99
N LYS A 313 -11.33 9.70 -5.29
CA LYS A 313 -10.43 8.68 -5.83
C LYS A 313 -9.76 9.14 -7.11
N GLU A 314 -10.53 9.65 -8.07
CA GLU A 314 -9.97 10.14 -9.32
C GLU A 314 -9.13 11.41 -9.14
N LEU A 315 -9.48 12.32 -8.24
CA LEU A 315 -8.62 13.46 -7.91
C LEU A 315 -7.28 13.03 -7.31
N ASN A 316 -7.25 12.02 -6.44
CA ASN A 316 -6.00 11.44 -5.94
C ASN A 316 -5.18 10.80 -7.08
N ASN A 317 -5.83 10.12 -8.03
CA ASN A 317 -5.14 9.60 -9.22
C ASN A 317 -4.49 10.74 -10.04
N VAL A 318 -5.24 11.82 -10.30
CA VAL A 318 -4.71 12.98 -11.03
C VAL A 318 -3.56 13.64 -10.26
N LEU A 319 -3.65 13.74 -8.93
CA LEU A 319 -2.63 14.32 -8.06
C LEU A 319 -1.28 13.60 -8.20
N VAL A 320 -1.32 12.25 -8.19
CA VAL A 320 -0.13 11.40 -8.29
C VAL A 320 0.43 11.41 -9.71
N LEU A 321 -0.43 11.42 -10.74
CA LEU A 321 -0.02 11.34 -12.14
C LEU A 321 0.51 12.65 -12.73
N THR A 322 0.12 13.80 -12.18
CA THR A 322 0.54 15.10 -12.73
C THR A 322 1.90 15.54 -12.19
N GLY A 323 2.75 16.08 -13.06
CA GLY A 323 3.95 16.81 -12.66
C GLY A 323 3.74 18.31 -12.44
N ASP A 324 2.56 18.85 -12.80
CA ASP A 324 2.31 20.30 -12.73
C ASP A 324 1.92 20.72 -11.30
N TYR A 325 2.82 21.45 -10.64
CA TYR A 325 2.60 21.96 -9.28
C TYR A 325 1.37 22.86 -9.15
N LYS A 326 1.01 23.65 -10.18
CA LYS A 326 -0.18 24.51 -10.14
C LYS A 326 -1.44 23.68 -10.16
N LEU A 327 -1.45 22.64 -11.01
CA LEU A 327 -2.54 21.68 -11.06
C LEU A 327 -2.65 20.88 -9.76
N LYS A 328 -1.54 20.45 -9.15
CA LYS A 328 -1.55 19.80 -7.82
C LYS A 328 -2.21 20.67 -6.76
N ILE A 329 -1.86 21.96 -6.69
CA ILE A 329 -2.50 22.90 -5.74
C ILE A 329 -4.01 23.00 -6.00
N LYS A 330 -4.43 23.15 -7.26
CA LYS A 330 -5.86 23.20 -7.62
C LYS A 330 -6.59 21.92 -7.20
N ILE A 331 -5.99 20.75 -7.45
CA ILE A 331 -6.56 19.45 -7.05
C ILE A 331 -6.72 19.35 -5.53
N LEU A 332 -5.68 19.73 -4.76
CA LEU A 332 -5.74 19.74 -3.30
C LEU A 332 -6.81 20.72 -2.78
N GLU A 333 -6.98 21.88 -3.41
CA GLU A 333 -8.05 22.83 -3.09
C GLU A 333 -9.44 22.26 -3.38
N MET A 334 -9.60 21.48 -4.45
CA MET A 334 -10.85 20.76 -4.77
C MET A 334 -11.13 19.59 -3.82
N LEU A 335 -10.10 18.88 -3.38
CA LEU A 335 -10.20 17.73 -2.47
C LEU A 335 -10.70 18.13 -1.07
N ILE A 336 -10.30 19.29 -0.55
CA ILE A 336 -10.67 19.76 0.81
C ILE A 336 -12.19 19.68 1.07
N PRO A 337 -13.06 20.37 0.30
CA PRO A 337 -14.50 20.33 0.55
C PRO A 337 -15.13 18.97 0.22
N LEU A 338 -14.50 18.14 -0.62
CA LEU A 338 -14.99 16.79 -0.92
C LEU A 338 -14.73 15.84 0.25
N TYR A 339 -13.52 15.88 0.83
CA TYR A 339 -13.18 15.11 2.02
C TYR A 339 -14.08 15.48 3.20
N GLU A 340 -14.34 16.77 3.42
CA GLU A 340 -15.26 17.24 4.47
C GLU A 340 -16.68 16.70 4.27
N LYS A 341 -17.19 16.67 3.03
CA LYS A 341 -18.50 16.08 2.72
C LYS A 341 -18.53 14.56 2.86
N ALA A 342 -17.41 13.89 2.59
CA ALA A 342 -17.25 12.45 2.75
C ALA A 342 -17.03 12.03 4.22
N GLY A 343 -16.93 12.98 5.15
CA GLY A 343 -16.67 12.73 6.57
C GLY A 343 -15.20 12.49 6.93
N LEU A 344 -14.27 12.65 5.98
CA LEU A 344 -12.83 12.44 6.14
C LEU A 344 -12.10 13.73 6.51
N VAL A 345 -12.45 14.33 7.66
CA VAL A 345 -12.02 15.69 8.01
C VAL A 345 -10.50 15.80 8.15
N TRP A 346 -9.84 14.77 8.69
CA TRP A 346 -8.38 14.73 8.83
C TRP A 346 -7.64 14.88 7.49
N ALA A 347 -8.18 14.31 6.41
CA ALA A 347 -7.59 14.34 5.07
C ALA A 347 -7.55 15.78 4.52
N SER A 348 -8.57 16.58 4.83
CA SER A 348 -8.59 18.00 4.46
C SER A 348 -7.45 18.80 5.11
N GLY A 349 -7.04 18.43 6.33
CA GLY A 349 -5.90 19.04 7.02
C GLY A 349 -4.56 18.72 6.35
N ILE A 350 -4.42 17.50 5.83
CA ILE A 350 -3.27 17.10 5.02
C ILE A 350 -3.21 17.89 3.72
N CYS A 351 -4.33 18.03 3.00
CA CYS A 351 -4.36 18.83 1.77
C CYS A 351 -3.89 20.28 1.99
N ARG A 352 -4.34 20.93 3.07
CA ARG A 352 -3.92 22.30 3.41
C ARG A 352 -2.42 22.39 3.70
N ARG A 353 -1.86 21.39 4.38
CA ARG A 353 -0.43 21.28 4.64
C ARG A 353 0.36 21.08 3.35
N ASP A 354 -0.07 20.15 2.49
CA ASP A 354 0.58 19.86 1.21
C ASP A 354 0.57 21.10 0.29
N ILE A 355 -0.51 21.89 0.28
CA ILE A 355 -0.56 23.18 -0.42
C ILE A 355 0.50 24.15 0.10
N LYS A 356 0.67 24.25 1.43
CA LYS A 356 1.70 25.12 2.04
C LYS A 356 3.10 24.66 1.64
N TYR A 357 3.35 23.35 1.66
CA TYR A 357 4.61 22.75 1.21
C TYR A 357 4.90 23.12 -0.25
N LEU A 358 3.96 22.85 -1.17
CA LEU A 358 4.13 23.15 -2.60
C LEU A 358 4.31 24.65 -2.90
N LYS A 359 3.64 25.53 -2.15
CA LYS A 359 3.82 26.99 -2.28
C LYS A 359 5.19 27.46 -1.76
N GLY A 360 5.76 26.74 -0.79
CA GLY A 360 7.06 27.05 -0.18
C GLY A 360 8.28 26.56 -0.99
N LEU A 361 8.09 25.65 -1.96
CA LEU A 361 9.14 25.22 -2.91
C LEU A 361 9.45 26.27 -3.99
N LYS A 362 8.84 27.46 -3.93
CA LYS A 362 9.03 28.55 -4.90
C LYS A 362 10.23 29.41 -4.60
#